data_AF-A0A3D4UUV8-F1
#
_entry.id   AF-A0A3D4UUV8-F1
#
_cell.length_a   1.000
_cell.length_b   1.000
_cell.length_c   1.000
_cell.angle_alpha   90.00
_cell.angle_beta   90.00
_cell.angle_gamma   90.00
#
_symmetry.space_group_name_H-M   'P 1'
#
loop_
_entity.id
_entity.type
_entity.pdbx_description
1 polymer ?
#
loop_
_entity_poly.entity_id
_entity_poly.type
_entity_poly.pdbx_seq_one_letter_code
_entity_poly.pdbx_strand_id
1 'polypeptide(L)'
;MSHFSTIKTKLKDRDALLKALLVMGLPVDVNKELENPVGHEHAKVHCDITLGTDIGFRWNRNTESYELVTDIQTWNHPVPPKRMIDKITQEYATEIITREVKKKGFEVEKKVNSLENKVEILATRWV
;
A
#
# COMPACT_ATOMS: atom_id res chain seq x y z
N MET A 1 4.54 -25.85 1.00
CA MET A 1 3.07 -25.75 0.99
C MET A 1 2.76 -24.28 1.14
N SER A 2 2.38 -23.60 0.05
CA SER A 2 2.10 -22.16 0.12
C SER A 2 0.72 -21.89 0.69
N HIS A 3 0.68 -21.06 1.71
CA HIS A 3 -0.55 -20.52 2.27
C HIS A 3 -0.44 -19.01 2.22
N PHE A 4 -1.52 -18.31 1.84
CA PHE A 4 -1.57 -16.86 1.95
C PHE A 4 -1.26 -16.46 3.39
N SER A 5 -0.24 -15.63 3.53
CA SER A 5 0.18 -15.03 4.78
C SER A 5 -0.33 -13.59 4.82
N THR A 6 -0.59 -13.10 6.02
CA THR A 6 -1.00 -11.70 6.22
C THR A 6 0.06 -10.92 6.98
N ILE A 7 0.35 -9.71 6.52
CA ILE A 7 1.25 -8.77 7.18
C ILE A 7 0.43 -7.56 7.62
N LYS A 8 0.41 -7.33 8.94
CA LYS A 8 -0.33 -6.20 9.54
C LYS A 8 0.30 -4.87 9.14
N THR A 9 -0.53 -3.90 8.79
CA THR A 9 -0.10 -2.53 8.51
C THR A 9 -0.91 -1.52 9.35
N LYS A 10 -0.55 -0.24 9.24
CA LYS A 10 -1.29 0.90 9.82
C LYS A 10 -2.03 1.73 8.77
N LEU A 11 -2.19 1.21 7.55
CA LEU A 11 -2.85 1.87 6.44
C LEU A 11 -4.36 1.86 6.69
N LYS A 12 -4.99 3.03 6.81
CA LYS A 12 -6.42 3.13 7.17
C LYS A 12 -7.29 3.76 6.08
N ASP A 13 -6.71 4.66 5.32
CA ASP A 13 -7.41 5.42 4.30
C ASP A 13 -7.30 4.72 2.94
N ARG A 14 -8.44 4.25 2.43
CA ARG A 14 -8.49 3.51 1.16
C ARG A 14 -8.00 4.34 -0.02
N ASP A 15 -8.42 5.59 -0.10
CA ASP A 15 -8.13 6.46 -1.25
C ASP A 15 -6.66 6.86 -1.28
N ALA A 16 -6.07 7.14 -0.11
CA ALA A 16 -4.64 7.40 0.01
C ALA A 16 -3.82 6.15 -0.31
N LEU A 17 -4.27 4.95 0.08
CA LEU A 17 -3.61 3.69 -0.29
C LEU A 17 -3.66 3.48 -1.80
N LEU A 18 -4.84 3.59 -2.41
CA LEU A 18 -5.01 3.45 -3.85
C LEU A 18 -4.11 4.43 -4.62
N LYS A 19 -4.11 5.70 -4.20
CA LYS A 19 -3.32 6.75 -4.83
C LYS A 19 -1.82 6.51 -4.70
N ALA A 20 -1.36 6.09 -3.52
CA ALA A 20 0.05 5.73 -3.30
C ALA A 20 0.50 4.60 -4.25
N LEU A 21 -0.31 3.55 -4.39
CA LEU A 21 -0.01 2.43 -5.29
C LEU A 21 0.04 2.86 -6.76
N LEU A 22 -0.87 3.73 -7.20
CA LEU A 22 -0.87 4.30 -8.56
C LEU A 22 0.34 5.20 -8.81
N VAL A 23 0.74 6.04 -7.85
CA VAL A 23 1.94 6.89 -7.94
C VAL A 23 3.21 6.04 -8.04
N MET A 24 3.23 4.89 -7.37
CA MET A 24 4.33 3.91 -7.48
C MET A 24 4.35 3.15 -8.81
N GLY A 25 3.36 3.37 -9.70
CA GLY A 25 3.26 2.70 -11.01
C GLY A 25 2.90 1.22 -10.92
N LEU A 26 2.27 0.78 -9.83
CA LEU A 26 1.89 -0.61 -9.64
C LEU A 26 0.57 -0.93 -10.37
N PRO A 27 0.39 -2.15 -10.91
CA PRO A 27 -0.84 -2.55 -11.56
C PRO A 27 -1.93 -2.84 -10.53
N VAL A 28 -2.78 -1.85 -10.27
CA VAL A 28 -3.82 -1.92 -9.24
C VAL A 28 -5.16 -2.36 -9.82
N ASP A 29 -5.74 -3.40 -9.22
CA ASP A 29 -7.14 -3.82 -9.43
C ASP A 29 -7.93 -3.67 -8.12
N VAL A 30 -9.22 -3.36 -8.21
CA VAL A 30 -10.10 -3.14 -7.04
C VAL A 30 -11.11 -4.28 -6.91
N ASN A 31 -11.38 -4.71 -5.67
CA ASN A 31 -12.37 -5.75 -5.31
C ASN A 31 -12.17 -7.06 -6.07
N LYS A 32 -10.93 -7.57 -6.06
CA LYS A 32 -10.53 -8.76 -6.80
C LYS A 32 -10.08 -9.87 -5.83
N GLU A 33 -10.32 -11.10 -6.23
CA GLU A 33 -9.83 -12.27 -5.51
C GLU A 33 -8.40 -12.59 -5.93
N LEU A 34 -7.55 -12.87 -4.95
CA LEU A 34 -6.27 -13.51 -5.20
C LEU A 34 -6.49 -15.01 -5.30
N GLU A 35 -5.99 -15.62 -6.37
CA GLU A 35 -6.03 -17.07 -6.54
C GLU A 35 -4.66 -17.65 -6.21
N ASN A 36 -4.61 -18.60 -5.29
CA ASN A 36 -3.38 -19.35 -5.02
C ASN A 36 -3.09 -20.25 -6.24
N PRO A 37 -1.90 -20.16 -6.85
CA PRO A 37 -1.56 -20.96 -8.03
C PRO A 37 -1.54 -22.48 -7.78
N VAL A 38 -1.59 -22.96 -6.53
CA VAL A 38 -1.50 -24.39 -6.21
C VAL A 38 -2.75 -24.91 -5.50
N GLY A 39 -3.61 -25.61 -6.26
CA GLY A 39 -4.45 -26.78 -5.92
C GLY A 39 -5.10 -26.98 -4.52
N HIS A 40 -5.30 -25.96 -3.69
CA HIS A 40 -5.82 -26.10 -2.32
C HIS A 40 -7.27 -25.58 -2.15
N GLU A 41 -8.04 -26.20 -1.24
CA GLU A 41 -9.46 -25.87 -0.96
C GLU A 41 -9.72 -24.47 -0.34
N HIS A 42 -8.68 -23.71 0.00
CA HIS A 42 -8.76 -22.28 0.37
C HIS A 42 -8.12 -21.40 -0.72
N ALA A 43 -8.44 -21.70 -1.98
CA ALA A 43 -7.78 -21.16 -3.15
C ALA A 43 -7.90 -19.64 -3.32
N LYS A 44 -8.90 -18.99 -2.71
CA LYS A 44 -9.25 -17.60 -3.03
C LYS A 44 -9.35 -16.73 -1.79
N VAL A 45 -8.66 -15.59 -1.82
CA VAL A 45 -8.79 -14.56 -0.78
C VAL A 45 -9.27 -13.27 -1.41
N HIS A 46 -10.46 -12.83 -1.00
CA HIS A 46 -10.98 -11.53 -1.41
C HIS A 46 -10.11 -10.41 -0.83
N CYS A 47 -9.69 -9.50 -1.71
CA CYS A 47 -8.94 -8.30 -1.35
C CYS A 47 -9.64 -7.06 -1.92
N ASP A 48 -9.69 -6.00 -1.10
CA ASP A 48 -10.28 -4.72 -1.51
C ASP A 48 -9.45 -4.05 -2.61
N ILE A 49 -8.14 -4.26 -2.57
CA ILE A 49 -7.16 -3.75 -3.54
C ILE A 49 -6.18 -4.88 -3.84
N THR A 50 -5.83 -5.10 -5.10
CA THR A 50 -4.87 -6.13 -5.52
C THR A 50 -3.80 -5.54 -6.42
N LEU A 51 -2.61 -6.13 -6.37
CA LEU A 51 -1.46 -5.82 -7.20
C LEU A 51 -1.15 -7.07 -8.03
N GLY A 52 -1.69 -7.13 -9.25
CA GLY A 52 -1.61 -8.36 -10.05
C GLY A 52 -2.43 -9.51 -9.47
N THR A 53 -1.83 -10.69 -9.34
CA THR A 53 -2.51 -11.94 -8.98
C THR A 53 -2.09 -12.53 -7.64
N ASP A 54 -0.99 -12.06 -7.06
CA ASP A 54 -0.31 -12.69 -5.91
C ASP A 54 -0.22 -11.79 -4.66
N ILE A 55 -0.46 -10.49 -4.80
CA ILE A 55 -0.44 -9.52 -3.70
C ILE A 55 -1.77 -8.78 -3.62
N GLY A 56 -2.29 -8.58 -2.41
CA GLY A 56 -3.46 -7.75 -2.19
C GLY A 56 -3.48 -7.10 -0.80
N PHE A 57 -4.43 -6.19 -0.63
CA PHE A 57 -4.74 -5.52 0.61
C PHE A 57 -6.19 -5.80 0.98
N ARG A 58 -6.40 -6.23 2.22
CA ARG A 58 -7.72 -6.52 2.78
C ARG A 58 -7.94 -5.72 4.05
N TRP A 59 -9.11 -5.11 4.18
CA TRP A 59 -9.52 -4.41 5.40
C TRP A 59 -9.70 -5.40 6.54
N ASN A 60 -8.94 -5.22 7.63
CA ASN A 60 -9.13 -5.95 8.87
C ASN A 60 -9.94 -5.09 9.85
N ARG A 61 -11.17 -5.54 10.14
CA ARG A 61 -12.09 -4.85 11.08
C ARG A 61 -11.59 -4.83 12.52
N ASN A 62 -10.75 -5.78 12.93
CA ASN A 62 -10.24 -5.86 14.30
C ASN A 62 -9.10 -4.86 14.55
N THR A 63 -8.26 -4.59 13.54
CA THR A 63 -7.16 -3.62 13.64
C THR A 63 -7.52 -2.26 13.08
N GLU A 64 -8.68 -2.14 12.42
CA GLU A 64 -9.13 -0.97 11.67
C GLU A 64 -8.06 -0.48 10.70
N SER A 65 -7.46 -1.43 9.97
CA SER A 65 -6.41 -1.16 9.00
C SER A 65 -6.38 -2.22 7.90
N TYR A 66 -5.81 -1.86 6.76
CA TYR A 66 -5.49 -2.81 5.70
C TYR A 66 -4.34 -3.72 6.11
N GLU A 67 -4.45 -4.99 5.76
CA GLU A 67 -3.37 -5.97 5.86
C GLU A 67 -2.92 -6.35 4.46
N LEU A 68 -1.61 -6.54 4.27
CA LEU A 68 -1.09 -7.11 3.04
C LEU A 68 -1.30 -8.62 3.07
N VAL A 69 -1.95 -9.16 2.05
CA VAL A 69 -2.18 -10.58 1.81
C VAL A 69 -1.27 -11.01 0.66
N THR A 70 -0.39 -11.97 0.91
CA THR A 70 0.52 -12.52 -0.11
C THR A 70 1.00 -13.89 0.34
N ASP A 71 1.43 -14.74 -0.58
CA ASP A 71 2.26 -15.86 -0.19
C ASP A 71 3.73 -15.42 -0.02
N ILE A 72 4.23 -15.51 1.21
CA ILE A 72 5.61 -15.14 1.53
C ILE A 72 6.60 -16.21 1.04
N GLN A 73 6.19 -17.48 0.97
CA GLN A 73 7.07 -18.58 0.57
C GLN A 73 7.37 -18.59 -0.93
N THR A 74 6.42 -18.14 -1.76
CA THR A 74 6.58 -18.05 -3.23
C THR A 74 6.79 -16.62 -3.73
N TRP A 75 7.20 -15.70 -2.84
CA TRP A 75 7.45 -14.31 -3.19
C TRP A 75 8.52 -14.18 -4.29
N ASN A 76 8.11 -13.72 -5.47
CA ASN A 76 8.98 -13.60 -6.65
C ASN A 76 9.20 -12.15 -7.11
N HIS A 77 8.90 -11.16 -6.26
CA HIS A 77 9.14 -9.75 -6.58
C HIS A 77 10.56 -9.32 -6.19
N PRO A 78 11.17 -8.37 -6.93
CA PRO A 78 12.56 -7.93 -6.68
C PRO A 78 12.75 -7.24 -5.33
N VAL A 79 11.67 -6.76 -4.70
CA VAL A 79 11.68 -6.09 -3.40
C VAL A 79 11.08 -7.05 -2.37
N PRO A 80 11.76 -7.34 -1.24
CA PRO A 80 11.20 -8.20 -0.20
C PRO A 80 9.88 -7.64 0.39
N PRO A 81 8.96 -8.49 0.89
CA PRO A 81 7.63 -8.06 1.33
C PRO A 81 7.64 -6.89 2.31
N LYS A 82 8.47 -6.97 3.36
CA LYS A 82 8.60 -5.91 4.37
C LYS A 82 9.05 -4.58 3.75
N ARG A 83 10.03 -4.63 2.86
CA ARG A 83 10.58 -3.45 2.19
C ARG A 83 9.60 -2.84 1.20
N MET A 84 8.73 -3.65 0.60
CA MET A 84 7.62 -3.20 -0.22
C MET A 84 6.58 -2.45 0.63
N ILE A 85 6.20 -3.01 1.79
CA ILE A 85 5.30 -2.34 2.74
C ILE A 85 5.87 -1.02 3.22
N ASP A 86 7.17 -0.94 3.51
CA ASP A 86 7.82 0.30 3.94
C ASP A 86 7.70 1.39 2.86
N LYS A 87 7.96 1.04 1.59
CA LYS A 87 7.80 1.96 0.44
C LYS A 87 6.35 2.41 0.24
N ILE A 88 5.40 1.47 0.30
CA ILE A 88 3.96 1.78 0.19
C ILE A 88 3.53 2.69 1.33
N THR A 89 4.01 2.43 2.56
CA THR A 89 3.69 3.24 3.74
C THR A 89 4.24 4.66 3.60
N GLN A 90 5.44 4.82 3.04
CA GLN A 90 6.05 6.12 2.79
C GLN A 90 5.23 6.95 1.78
N GLU A 91 4.85 6.36 0.65
CA GLU A 91 4.02 7.05 -0.36
C GLU A 91 2.61 7.32 0.15
N TYR A 92 2.01 6.38 0.88
CA TYR A 92 0.74 6.58 1.58
C TYR A 92 0.79 7.77 2.54
N ALA A 93 1.82 7.83 3.39
CA ALA A 93 1.99 8.93 4.34
C ALA A 93 2.16 10.26 3.62
N THR A 94 2.89 10.27 2.50
CA THR A 94 3.05 11.47 1.66
C THR A 94 1.71 11.96 1.12
N GLU A 95 0.84 11.06 0.66
CA GLU A 95 -0.47 11.46 0.14
C GLU A 95 -1.42 11.95 1.23
N ILE A 96 -1.39 11.36 2.42
CA ILE A 96 -2.11 11.88 3.58
C ILE A 96 -1.63 13.29 3.92
N ILE A 97 -0.32 13.49 4.09
CA ILE A 97 0.26 14.78 4.47
C ILE A 97 -0.07 15.84 3.41
N THR A 98 0.16 15.55 2.13
CA THR A 98 -0.12 16.47 1.02
C THR A 98 -1.59 16.87 0.98
N ARG A 99 -2.50 15.92 1.21
CA ARG A 99 -3.94 16.19 1.27
C ARG A 99 -4.29 17.08 2.45
N GLU A 100 -3.76 16.82 3.64
CA GLU A 100 -4.04 17.61 4.84
C GLU A 100 -3.44 19.02 4.78
N VAL A 101 -2.24 19.17 4.19
CA VAL A 101 -1.60 20.46 3.92
C VAL A 101 -2.48 21.30 2.99
N LYS A 102 -2.96 20.73 1.88
CA LYS A 102 -3.87 21.41 0.95
C LYS A 102 -5.18 21.83 1.61
N LYS A 103 -5.79 20.95 2.43
CA LYS A 103 -7.02 21.28 3.18
C LYS A 103 -6.84 22.48 4.12
N LYS A 104 -5.63 22.69 4.65
CA LYS A 104 -5.29 23.83 5.53
C LYS A 104 -4.93 25.11 4.75
N GLY A 105 -5.09 25.09 3.43
CA GLY A 105 -4.79 26.22 2.54
C GLY A 105 -3.31 26.41 2.24
N PHE A 106 -2.48 25.38 2.45
CA PHE A 106 -1.07 25.40 2.05
C PHE A 106 -0.91 24.73 0.69
N GLU A 107 0.06 25.19 -0.08
CA GLU A 107 0.50 24.56 -1.32
C GLU A 107 1.78 23.76 -1.08
N VAL A 108 1.90 22.58 -1.70
CA VAL A 108 3.13 21.79 -1.64
C VAL A 108 4.08 22.30 -2.71
N GLU A 109 5.17 22.91 -2.28
CA GLU A 109 6.16 23.54 -3.15
C GLU A 109 7.26 22.57 -3.57
N LYS A 110 7.63 21.63 -2.66
CA LYS A 110 8.67 20.64 -2.93
C LYS A 110 8.44 19.33 -2.18
N LYS A 111 8.69 18.20 -2.85
CA LYS A 111 8.83 16.86 -2.26
C LYS A 111 10.24 16.35 -2.57
N VAL A 112 11.02 15.97 -1.56
CA VAL A 112 12.36 15.41 -1.73
C VAL A 112 12.41 14.03 -1.08
N ASN A 113 12.78 13.03 -1.89
CA ASN A 113 13.04 11.67 -1.40
C ASN A 113 14.55 11.52 -1.18
N SER A 114 14.95 11.25 0.06
CA SER A 114 16.35 11.02 0.43
C SER A 114 16.69 9.52 0.42
N LEU A 115 17.98 9.20 0.27
CA LEU A 115 18.50 7.82 0.24
C LEU A 115 18.20 7.01 1.52
N GLU A 116 17.88 7.68 2.64
CA GLU A 116 17.63 7.07 3.95
C GLU A 116 16.13 6.79 4.25
N ASN A 117 15.30 6.52 3.23
CA ASN A 117 13.84 6.36 3.39
C ASN A 117 13.15 7.57 4.05
N LYS A 118 13.70 8.77 3.90
CA LYS A 118 13.12 10.02 4.38
C LYS A 118 12.44 10.75 3.24
N VAL A 119 11.22 11.25 3.47
CA VAL A 119 10.54 12.19 2.58
C VAL A 119 10.43 13.52 3.29
N GLU A 120 10.90 14.57 2.62
CA GLU A 120 10.74 15.95 3.07
C GLU A 120 9.71 16.65 2.19
N ILE A 121 8.75 17.31 2.82
CA ILE A 121 7.68 18.06 2.15
C ILE A 121 7.77 19.51 2.60
N LEU A 122 8.06 20.40 1.66
CA LEU A 122 8.00 21.85 1.87
C LEU A 122 6.62 22.35 1.44
N ALA A 123 5.92 23.02 2.35
CA ALA A 123 4.62 23.60 2.09
C ALA A 123 4.58 25.07 2.49
N THR A 124 4.02 25.91 1.63
CA THR A 124 3.93 27.36 1.82
C THR A 124 2.47 27.81 1.74
N ARG A 125 2.17 28.94 2.37
CA ARG A 125 0.86 29.59 2.28
C ARG A 125 1.10 31.09 2.18
N TRP A 126 0.61 31.68 1.11
CA TRP A 126 0.59 33.12 0.94
C TRP A 126 -0.62 33.67 1.71
N VAL A 127 -0.37 34.60 2.62
CA VAL A 127 -1.38 35.34 3.40
C VAL A 127 -1.40 36.76 2.90
#